data_AF-A0AAW7W911-F1
#
_entry.id   AF-A0AAW7W911-F1
#
_cell.length_a   1.000
_cell.length_b   1.000
_cell.length_c   1.000
_cell.angle_alpha   90.00
_cell.angle_beta   90.00
_cell.angle_gamma   90.00
#
_symmetry.space_group_name_H-M   'P 1'
#
loop_
_entity.id
_entity.type
_entity.pdbx_description
1 polymer ?
#
loop_
_entity_poly.entity_id
_entity_poly.type
_entity_poly.pdbx_seq_one_letter_code
_entity_poly.pdbx_strand_id
1 'polypeptide(L)'
;MTNEQEEQLIIILSDFIPIMDGDKILGIASNARDLTRQKVLEQLEEERAQLPEGDPALLEWEEENIKLLKSITDEEFQSAVTERIILTKIGAGRTNFQPLIEEQLSDLAEKLQGKKEKAEENVPQKSSILKNIFGWFH
;
A
#
# COMPACT_ATOMS: atom_id res chain seq x y z
N MET A 1 -8.45 7.34 7.70
CA MET A 1 -8.56 6.75 6.36
C MET A 1 -9.73 5.78 6.32
N THR A 2 -10.52 5.75 5.23
CA THR A 2 -11.52 4.69 4.96
C THR A 2 -10.82 3.47 4.36
N ASN A 3 -11.52 2.32 4.27
CA ASN A 3 -10.96 1.12 3.65
C ASN A 3 -10.61 1.39 2.18
N GLU A 4 -11.47 2.06 1.43
CA GLU A 4 -11.24 2.38 0.01
C GLU A 4 -10.02 3.28 -0.18
N GLN A 5 -9.84 4.26 0.70
CA GLN A 5 -8.67 5.13 0.68
C GLN A 5 -7.37 4.38 1.00
N GLU A 6 -7.43 3.43 1.94
CA GLU A 6 -6.30 2.56 2.25
C GLU A 6 -5.97 1.68 1.03
N GLU A 7 -6.99 1.09 0.38
CA GLU A 7 -6.80 0.19 -0.78
C GLU A 7 -6.13 0.94 -1.91
N GLN A 8 -6.63 2.14 -2.21
CA GLN A 8 -6.03 3.00 -3.22
C GLN A 8 -4.60 3.40 -2.85
N LEU A 9 -4.31 3.67 -1.57
CA LEU A 9 -2.96 3.97 -1.13
C LEU A 9 -2.01 2.78 -1.28
N ILE A 10 -2.47 1.56 -0.98
CA ILE A 10 -1.69 0.33 -1.22
C ILE A 10 -1.45 0.11 -2.71
N ILE A 11 -2.41 0.46 -3.58
CA ILE A 11 -2.25 0.45 -5.04
C ILE A 11 -1.16 1.44 -5.46
N ILE A 12 -1.24 2.71 -5.05
CA ILE A 12 -0.22 3.72 -5.36
C ILE A 12 1.19 3.24 -4.94
N LEU A 13 1.33 2.70 -3.73
CA LEU A 13 2.61 2.21 -3.21
C LEU A 13 3.15 0.98 -3.95
N SER A 14 2.36 0.36 -4.84
CA SER A 14 2.82 -0.73 -5.71
C SER A 14 3.85 -0.29 -6.73
N ASP A 15 3.91 1.00 -7.06
CA ASP A 15 4.88 1.54 -8.02
C ASP A 15 6.22 1.90 -7.35
N PHE A 16 6.23 2.00 -6.02
CA PHE A 16 7.39 2.51 -5.26
C PHE A 16 8.14 1.43 -4.47
N ILE A 17 7.43 0.39 -4.02
CA ILE A 17 7.95 -0.54 -3.01
C ILE A 17 8.46 -1.86 -3.60
N PRO A 18 7.68 -2.62 -4.39
CA PRO A 18 8.16 -3.88 -4.95
C PRO A 18 9.16 -3.66 -6.09
N ILE A 19 10.18 -4.50 -6.14
CA ILE A 19 11.00 -4.68 -7.35
C ILE A 19 10.35 -5.82 -8.14
N MET A 20 9.95 -5.53 -9.38
CA MET A 20 9.20 -6.44 -10.24
C MET A 20 10.05 -6.91 -11.44
N ASP A 21 9.85 -8.16 -11.86
CA ASP A 21 10.27 -8.70 -13.15
C ASP A 21 9.04 -9.31 -13.83
N GLY A 22 8.41 -8.53 -14.71
CA GLY A 22 7.08 -8.83 -15.24
C GLY A 22 6.06 -8.92 -14.10
N ASP A 23 5.44 -10.09 -13.93
CA ASP A 23 4.48 -10.36 -12.88
C ASP A 23 5.11 -10.85 -11.57
N LYS A 24 6.43 -11.06 -11.52
CA LYS A 24 7.14 -11.64 -10.39
C LYS A 24 7.72 -10.57 -9.44
N ILE A 25 7.47 -10.72 -8.14
CA ILE A 25 8.14 -9.89 -7.12
C ILE A 25 9.54 -10.44 -6.87
N LEU A 26 10.57 -9.65 -7.16
CA LEU A 26 11.97 -9.97 -6.87
C LEU A 26 12.37 -9.57 -5.44
N GLY A 27 11.76 -8.53 -4.90
CA GLY A 27 12.10 -8.02 -3.58
C GLY A 27 11.51 -6.65 -3.31
N ILE A 28 12.12 -5.92 -2.38
CA ILE A 28 11.70 -4.58 -1.96
C ILE A 28 12.78 -3.57 -2.36
N ALA A 29 12.37 -2.41 -2.85
CA ALA A 29 13.24 -1.30 -3.17
C ALA A 29 14.05 -0.88 -1.93
N SER A 30 15.35 -0.60 -2.10
CA SER A 30 16.26 -0.31 -0.98
C SER A 30 15.86 0.94 -0.19
N ASN A 31 15.21 1.89 -0.85
CA ASN A 31 14.71 3.14 -0.29
C ASN A 31 13.25 3.06 0.21
N ALA A 32 12.60 1.89 0.19
CA ALA A 32 11.17 1.78 0.52
C ALA A 32 10.84 2.28 1.95
N ARG A 33 11.77 2.16 2.89
CA ARG A 33 11.60 2.68 4.26
C ARG A 33 11.80 4.19 4.40
N ASP A 34 12.48 4.80 3.42
CA ASP A 34 12.76 6.24 3.38
C ASP A 34 11.74 7.00 2.52
N LEU A 35 10.71 6.28 2.05
CA LEU A 35 9.61 6.82 1.28
C LEU A 35 8.75 7.71 2.18
N THR A 36 8.47 8.92 1.72
CA THR A 36 7.63 9.87 2.43
C THR A 36 6.41 10.22 1.59
N ARG A 37 5.31 10.60 2.24
CA ARG A 37 4.09 11.04 1.55
C ARG A 37 4.39 12.17 0.57
N GLN A 38 5.26 13.10 0.97
CA GLN A 38 5.68 14.23 0.15
C GLN A 38 6.42 13.79 -1.13
N LYS A 39 7.35 12.83 -1.05
CA LYS A 39 8.07 12.34 -2.24
C LYS A 39 7.15 11.67 -3.25
N VAL A 40 6.19 10.86 -2.77
CA VAL A 40 5.20 10.23 -3.63
C VAL A 40 4.30 11.28 -4.27
N LEU A 41 3.86 12.28 -3.50
CA LEU A 41 3.04 13.37 -4.01
C LEU A 41 3.77 14.18 -5.09
N GLU A 42 5.02 14.55 -4.86
CA GLU A 42 5.85 15.29 -5.82
C GLU A 42 6.02 14.51 -7.13
N GLN A 43 6.27 13.19 -7.04
CA GLN A 43 6.40 12.35 -8.23
C GLN A 43 5.08 12.28 -9.02
N LEU A 44 3.94 12.08 -8.36
CA LEU A 44 2.65 12.05 -9.07
C LEU A 44 2.28 13.41 -9.68
N GLU A 45 2.62 14.52 -9.02
CA GLU A 45 2.41 15.87 -9.58
C GLU A 45 3.32 16.13 -10.80
N GLU A 46 4.55 15.60 -10.80
CA GLU A 46 5.47 15.66 -11.93
C GLU A 46 5.00 14.79 -13.11
N GLU A 47 4.57 13.55 -12.84
CA GLU A 47 4.01 12.63 -13.85
C GLU A 47 2.79 13.26 -14.54
N ARG A 48 1.86 13.80 -13.75
CA ARG A 48 0.69 14.53 -14.26
C ARG A 48 1.04 15.72 -15.15
N ALA A 49 2.05 16.49 -14.77
CA ALA A 49 2.48 17.65 -15.57
C ALA A 49 3.08 17.27 -16.91
N GLN A 50 3.61 16.04 -17.03
CA GLN A 50 4.20 15.50 -18.25
C GLN A 50 3.20 14.74 -19.12
N LEU A 51 2.03 14.39 -18.57
CA LEU A 51 0.98 13.77 -19.36
C LEU A 51 0.52 14.75 -20.46
N PRO A 52 0.49 14.32 -21.74
CA PRO A 52 -0.20 15.09 -22.77
C PRO A 52 -1.69 15.22 -22.40
N GLU A 53 -2.46 16.08 -23.06
CA GLU A 53 -3.93 16.18 -22.93
C GLU A 53 -4.70 14.87 -23.28
N GLY A 54 -4.01 13.73 -23.32
CA GLY A 54 -4.54 12.39 -23.52
C GLY A 54 -5.35 11.84 -22.34
N ASP A 55 -5.73 10.57 -22.52
CA ASP A 55 -6.77 9.81 -21.80
C ASP A 55 -7.36 10.45 -20.53
N PRO A 56 -8.61 10.97 -20.60
CA PRO A 56 -9.30 11.55 -19.46
C PRO A 56 -9.37 10.63 -18.24
N ALA A 57 -9.40 9.31 -18.42
CA ALA A 57 -9.44 8.36 -17.31
C ALA A 57 -8.13 8.32 -16.53
N LEU A 58 -6.99 8.46 -17.22
CA LEU A 58 -5.68 8.52 -16.58
C LEU A 58 -5.51 9.82 -15.78
N LEU A 59 -5.96 10.94 -16.36
CA LEU A 59 -5.94 12.24 -15.68
C LEU A 59 -6.80 12.22 -14.41
N GLU A 60 -8.02 11.68 -14.49
CA GLU A 60 -8.90 11.54 -13.33
C GLU A 60 -8.26 10.65 -12.24
N TRP A 61 -7.69 9.50 -12.64
CA TRP A 61 -7.02 8.59 -11.71
C TRP A 61 -5.85 9.25 -10.97
N GLU A 62 -4.99 10.01 -11.66
CA GLU A 62 -3.90 10.74 -11.03
C GLU A 62 -4.40 11.85 -10.10
N GLU A 63 -5.44 12.59 -10.50
CA GLU A 63 -6.04 13.63 -9.67
C GLU A 63 -6.63 13.08 -8.37
N GLU A 64 -7.30 11.93 -8.44
CA GLU A 64 -7.81 11.22 -7.27
C GLU A 64 -6.69 10.77 -6.33
N ASN A 65 -5.59 10.24 -6.88
CA ASN A 65 -4.42 9.82 -6.10
C ASN A 65 -3.72 11.00 -5.41
N ILE A 66 -3.53 12.10 -6.12
CA ILE A 66 -2.97 13.35 -5.56
C ILE A 66 -3.86 13.88 -4.44
N LYS A 67 -5.19 13.88 -4.66
CA LYS A 67 -6.17 14.31 -3.66
C LYS A 67 -6.14 13.42 -2.42
N LEU A 68 -6.03 12.10 -2.60
CA LEU A 68 -5.87 11.14 -1.51
C LEU A 68 -4.63 11.47 -0.67
N LEU A 69 -3.45 11.61 -1.30
CA LEU A 69 -2.19 11.91 -0.61
C LEU A 69 -2.20 13.27 0.11
N LYS A 70 -2.98 14.24 -0.37
CA LYS A 70 -3.18 15.53 0.32
C LYS A 70 -4.12 15.42 1.52
N SER A 71 -5.00 14.41 1.55
CA SER A 71 -6.03 14.24 2.59
C SER A 71 -5.61 13.39 3.78
N ILE A 72 -4.56 12.57 3.64
CA ILE A 72 -4.06 11.67 4.69
C ILE A 72 -2.88 12.28 5.45
N THR A 73 -2.63 11.81 6.67
CA THR A 73 -1.45 12.23 7.46
C THR A 73 -0.20 11.45 7.09
N ASP A 74 0.98 11.95 7.51
CA ASP A 74 2.24 11.23 7.33
C ASP A 74 2.24 9.89 8.09
N GLU A 75 1.60 9.81 9.25
CA GLU A 75 1.47 8.58 10.03
C GLU A 75 0.58 7.54 9.33
N GLU A 76 -0.56 7.96 8.79
CA GLU A 76 -1.44 7.08 7.99
C GLU A 76 -0.69 6.55 6.76
N PHE A 77 0.09 7.42 6.11
CA PHE A 77 0.95 7.02 4.99
C PHE A 77 2.03 6.00 5.40
N GLN A 78 2.78 6.25 6.49
CA GLN A 78 3.83 5.33 6.95
C GLN A 78 3.27 3.96 7.40
N SER A 79 2.05 3.94 7.92
CA SER A 79 1.34 2.68 8.21
C SER A 79 1.16 1.86 6.93
N ALA A 80 0.64 2.48 5.86
CA ALA A 80 0.43 1.83 4.57
C ALA A 80 1.74 1.41 3.89
N VAL A 81 2.80 2.23 3.96
CA VAL A 81 4.16 1.84 3.51
C VAL A 81 4.59 0.56 4.19
N THR A 82 4.41 0.47 5.51
CA THR A 82 4.85 -0.71 6.24
C THR A 82 4.02 -1.94 5.89
N GLU A 83 2.71 -1.79 5.70
CA GLU A 83 1.84 -2.87 5.24
C GLU A 83 2.24 -3.37 3.86
N ARG A 84 2.44 -2.46 2.90
CA ARG A 84 2.88 -2.80 1.54
C ARG A 84 4.24 -3.51 1.54
N ILE A 85 5.18 -3.11 2.40
CA ILE A 85 6.45 -3.81 2.60
C ILE A 85 6.22 -5.26 3.08
N ILE A 86 5.29 -5.48 4.01
CA ILE A 86 4.96 -6.83 4.49
C ILE A 86 4.36 -7.66 3.35
N LEU A 87 3.37 -7.13 2.63
CA LEU A 87 2.77 -7.79 1.48
C LEU A 87 3.81 -8.17 0.43
N THR A 88 4.73 -7.25 0.12
CA THR A 88 5.82 -7.47 -0.83
C THR A 88 6.77 -8.59 -0.38
N LYS A 89 7.10 -8.67 0.92
CA LYS A 89 7.94 -9.77 1.45
C LYS A 89 7.29 -11.13 1.29
N ILE A 90 5.98 -11.20 1.52
CA ILE A 90 5.24 -12.45 1.42
C ILE A 90 5.10 -12.90 -0.03
N GLY A 91 4.92 -11.94 -0.95
CA GLY A 91 4.87 -12.20 -2.39
C GLY A 91 6.22 -12.45 -3.05
N ALA A 92 7.35 -12.23 -2.35
CA ALA A 92 8.69 -12.36 -2.94
C ALA A 92 8.93 -13.77 -3.52
N GLY A 93 9.45 -13.83 -4.74
CA GLY A 93 9.66 -15.06 -5.49
C GLY A 93 8.42 -15.62 -6.19
N ARG A 94 7.25 -14.99 -6.00
CA ARG A 94 5.96 -15.40 -6.59
C ARG A 94 5.48 -14.37 -7.60
N THR A 95 4.49 -14.77 -8.39
CA THR A 95 3.78 -13.83 -9.27
C THR A 95 2.65 -13.15 -8.51
N ASN A 96 2.34 -11.89 -8.86
CA ASN A 96 1.28 -11.08 -8.23
C ASN A 96 -0.13 -11.68 -8.39
N PHE A 97 -0.29 -12.67 -9.27
CA PHE A 97 -1.56 -13.34 -9.56
C PHE A 97 -1.75 -14.65 -8.78
N GLN A 98 -0.74 -15.10 -8.04
CA GLN A 98 -0.86 -16.30 -7.23
C GLN A 98 -1.47 -15.97 -5.86
N PRO A 99 -2.53 -16.68 -5.42
CA PRO A 99 -3.07 -16.51 -4.08
C PRO A 99 -2.03 -16.89 -3.02
N LEU A 100 -2.08 -16.21 -1.87
CA LEU A 100 -1.29 -16.58 -0.70
C LEU A 100 -1.69 -17.98 -0.22
N ILE A 101 -0.70 -18.79 0.17
CA ILE A 101 -0.96 -20.08 0.81
C ILE A 101 -1.27 -19.88 2.31
N GLU A 102 -1.85 -20.88 2.95
CA GLU A 102 -2.30 -20.78 4.35
C GLU A 102 -1.18 -20.38 5.32
N GLU A 103 0.03 -20.93 5.17
CA GLU A 103 1.15 -20.55 6.04
C GLU A 103 1.53 -19.07 5.89
N GLN A 104 1.40 -18.53 4.68
CA GLN A 104 1.69 -17.13 4.37
C GLN A 104 0.59 -16.19 4.83
N LEU A 105 -0.66 -16.61 4.75
CA LEU A 105 -1.79 -15.89 5.34
C LEU A 105 -1.65 -15.82 6.86
N SER A 106 -1.16 -16.90 7.48
CA SER A 106 -0.87 -16.95 8.92
C SER A 106 0.29 -16.02 9.31
N ASP A 107 1.42 -16.06 8.58
CA ASP A 107 2.57 -15.15 8.79
C ASP A 107 2.19 -13.67 8.55
N LEU A 108 1.33 -13.39 7.57
CA LEU A 108 0.73 -12.07 7.37
C LEU A 108 -0.06 -11.66 8.60
N ALA A 109 -0.98 -12.50 9.08
CA ALA A 109 -1.82 -12.21 10.24
C ALA A 109 -0.98 -11.92 11.49
N GLU A 110 0.07 -12.69 11.76
CA GLU A 110 0.95 -12.52 12.93
C GLU A 110 1.73 -11.20 12.86
N LYS A 111 2.34 -10.88 11.72
CA LYS A 111 3.10 -9.62 11.51
C LYS A 111 2.24 -8.37 11.63
N LEU A 112 0.93 -8.51 11.40
CA LEU A 112 -0.04 -7.43 11.51
C LEU A 112 -0.63 -7.32 12.93
N GLN A 113 -0.90 -8.46 13.59
CA GLN A 113 -1.41 -8.49 14.97
C GLN A 113 -0.34 -8.10 16.00
N GLY A 114 0.91 -8.54 15.84
CA GLY A 114 2.02 -8.15 16.73
C GLY A 114 2.33 -6.65 16.76
N LYS A 115 1.73 -5.87 15.86
CA LYS A 115 1.76 -4.40 15.88
C LYS A 115 0.61 -3.76 16.66
N LYS A 116 -0.55 -4.41 16.77
CA LYS A 116 -1.67 -3.91 17.58
C LYS A 116 -1.31 -3.96 19.07
N GLU A 117 -0.67 -5.03 19.53
CA GLU A 117 -0.28 -5.18 20.94
C GLU A 117 0.80 -4.19 21.42
N LYS A 118 1.53 -3.53 20.50
CA LYS A 118 2.52 -2.48 20.86
C LYS A 118 1.98 -1.04 20.78
N ALA A 119 0.74 -0.85 20.34
CA ALA A 119 0.14 0.47 20.12
C ALA A 119 -1.14 0.72 20.95
N GLU A 120 -1.57 -0.24 21.78
CA GLU A 120 -2.79 -0.10 22.59
C GLU A 120 -2.49 0.41 24.02
N GLU A 121 -2.22 1.70 24.13
CA GLU A 121 -2.86 2.51 25.18
C GLU A 121 -3.64 3.65 24.49
N ASN A 122 -4.95 3.42 24.34
CA ASN A 122 -6.02 4.40 24.05
C ASN A 122 -5.98 5.20 22.72
N VAL A 123 -6.43 4.59 21.61
CA VAL A 123 -7.08 5.32 20.48
C VAL A 123 -8.11 4.39 19.79
N PRO A 124 -9.32 4.87 19.43
CA PRO A 124 -10.39 4.00 18.93
C PRO A 124 -10.08 3.38 17.57
N GLN A 125 -10.42 2.10 17.45
CA GLN A 125 -10.23 1.20 16.30
C GLN A 125 -10.66 1.84 14.96
N LYS A 126 -9.68 2.21 14.12
CA LYS A 126 -9.89 2.33 12.66
C LYS A 126 -9.69 0.93 12.04
N SER A 127 -10.64 0.49 11.21
CA SER A 127 -10.56 -0.74 10.43
C SER A 127 -9.49 -0.59 9.36
N SER A 128 -8.52 -1.50 9.36
CA SER A 128 -7.55 -1.66 8.28
C SER A 128 -8.09 -2.69 7.27
N ILE A 129 -7.76 -2.57 5.98
CA ILE A 129 -8.08 -3.51 4.87
C ILE A 129 -7.88 -4.97 5.29
N LEU A 130 -6.92 -5.21 6.16
CA LEU A 130 -6.61 -6.52 6.70
C LEU A 130 -7.85 -7.20 7.31
N LYS A 131 -8.76 -6.44 7.93
CA LYS A 131 -10.05 -6.98 8.41
C LYS A 131 -10.96 -7.48 7.27
N ASN A 132 -10.92 -6.86 6.08
CA ASN A 132 -11.72 -7.29 4.93
C ASN A 132 -11.16 -8.58 4.31
N ILE A 133 -9.84 -8.74 4.27
CA ILE A 133 -9.20 -9.99 3.79
C ILE A 133 -9.50 -11.16 4.75
N PHE A 134 -9.51 -10.91 6.07
CA PHE A 134 -9.83 -11.94 7.07
C PHE A 134 -11.34 -12.14 7.34
N GLY A 135 -12.20 -11.21 6.90
CA GLY A 135 -13.66 -11.28 7.09
C GLY A 135 -14.38 -12.22 6.10
N TRP A 136 -13.69 -12.66 5.05
CA TRP A 136 -14.22 -13.62 4.07
C TRP A 136 -14.12 -15.09 4.54
N PHE A 137 -13.41 -15.36 5.64
CA PHE A 137 -13.23 -16.73 6.18
C PHE A 137 -14.36 -17.20 7.12
N HIS A 138 -15.56 -16.61 7.04
CA HIS A 138 -16.72 -17.03 7.82
C HIS A 138 -17.85 -17.60 6.96
#